data_AF-A0A352AB74-F1
#
_entry.id   AF-A0A352AB74-F1
#
_cell.length_a   1.000
_cell.length_b   1.000
_cell.length_c   1.000
_cell.angle_alpha   90.00
_cell.angle_beta   90.00
_cell.angle_gamma   90.00
#
_symmetry.space_group_name_H-M   'P 1'
#
loop_
_entity.id
_entity.type
_entity.pdbx_description
1 polymer ?
#
loop_
_entity_poly.entity_id
_entity_poly.type
_entity_poly.pdbx_seq_one_letter_code
_entity_poly.pdbx_strand_id
1 'polypeptide(L)'
;MNDFLNLSREYLEAGETLYQQGKRSRPVAFCYIQSAELLLKGLAQRQGILSESLRKTHDLLALWGSLHESQDKLISLIEELSSIDPKTTRFRYPAQEKEFWDLDYIRDRVLKLHDTDY
;
A
#
# COMPACT_ATOMS: atom_id res chain seq x y z
N MET A 1 -5.77 -14.84 -15.32
CA MET A 1 -6.51 -14.32 -14.16
C MET A 1 -5.51 -13.57 -13.32
N ASN A 2 -5.67 -12.26 -13.12
CA ASN A 2 -4.69 -11.47 -12.34
C ASN A 2 -4.99 -11.68 -10.86
N ASP A 3 -4.04 -12.28 -10.14
CA ASP A 3 -4.13 -12.49 -8.70
C ASP A 3 -3.42 -11.33 -7.99
N PHE A 4 -4.18 -10.34 -7.55
CA PHE A 4 -3.63 -9.17 -6.88
C PHE A 4 -2.97 -9.51 -5.55
N LEU A 5 -3.38 -10.59 -4.86
CA LEU A 5 -2.76 -11.00 -3.60
C LEU A 5 -1.37 -11.59 -3.85
N ASN A 6 -1.20 -12.39 -4.90
CA ASN A 6 0.13 -12.88 -5.27
C ASN A 6 1.04 -11.73 -5.71
N LEU A 7 0.56 -10.83 -6.56
CA LEU A 7 1.34 -9.66 -6.97
C LEU A 7 1.72 -8.78 -5.77
N SER A 8 0.80 -8.59 -4.83
CA SER A 8 1.07 -7.86 -3.58
C SER A 8 2.26 -8.47 -2.82
N ARG A 9 2.33 -9.79 -2.70
CA ARG A 9 3.44 -10.50 -2.05
C ARG A 9 4.76 -10.38 -2.82
N GLU A 10 4.72 -10.48 -4.14
CA GLU A 10 5.92 -10.30 -4.98
C GLU A 10 6.54 -8.90 -4.81
N TYR A 11 5.70 -7.86 -4.75
CA TYR A 11 6.17 -6.50 -4.48
C TYR A 11 6.72 -6.33 -3.06
N LEU A 12 6.11 -7.00 -2.07
CA LEU A 12 6.62 -6.99 -0.69
C LEU A 12 8.00 -7.63 -0.61
N GLU A 13 8.16 -8.81 -1.21
CA GLU A 13 9.42 -9.55 -1.25
C GLU A 13 10.53 -8.78 -1.98
N ALA A 14 10.19 -8.15 -3.11
CA ALA A 14 11.12 -7.27 -3.82
C ALA A 14 11.54 -6.07 -2.96
N GLY A 15 10.60 -5.45 -2.25
CA GLY A 15 10.88 -4.37 -1.29
C GLY A 15 11.83 -4.81 -0.18
N GLU A 16 11.50 -5.90 0.51
CA GLU A 16 12.32 -6.47 1.59
C GLU A 16 13.72 -6.87 1.10
N THR A 17 13.84 -7.48 -0.08
CA THR A 17 15.13 -7.88 -0.65
C THR A 17 16.03 -6.66 -0.88
N LEU A 18 15.50 -5.60 -1.48
CA LEU A 18 16.25 -4.37 -1.73
C LEU A 18 16.61 -3.67 -0.40
N TYR A 19 15.69 -3.65 0.55
CA TYR A 19 15.89 -3.09 1.88
C TYR A 19 17.01 -3.82 2.65
N GLN A 20 17.02 -5.15 2.63
CA GLN A 20 18.05 -5.98 3.29
C GLN A 20 19.44 -5.82 2.62
N GLN A 21 19.48 -5.50 1.33
CA GLN A 21 20.71 -5.11 0.63
C GLN A 21 21.22 -3.70 1.01
N GLY A 22 20.59 -3.03 1.98
CA GLY A 22 20.93 -1.68 2.41
C GLY A 22 20.48 -0.59 1.44
N LYS A 23 19.65 -0.92 0.44
CA LYS A 23 19.10 0.12 -0.46
C LYS A 23 18.08 0.94 0.33
N ARG A 24 18.26 2.26 0.27
CA ARG A 24 17.39 3.26 0.89
C ARG A 24 16.97 4.25 -0.19
N SER A 25 16.05 3.84 -1.06
CA SER A 25 15.69 4.62 -2.24
C SER A 25 14.18 4.64 -2.50
N ARG A 26 13.71 5.66 -3.23
CA ARG A 26 12.31 5.82 -3.62
C ARG A 26 11.71 4.56 -4.30
N PRO A 27 12.45 3.82 -5.16
CA PRO A 27 11.97 2.54 -5.66
C PRO A 27 11.64 1.50 -4.59
N VAL A 28 12.38 1.46 -3.47
CA VAL A 28 12.08 0.50 -2.38
C VAL A 28 10.77 0.89 -1.68
N ALA A 29 10.60 2.17 -1.37
CA ALA A 29 9.33 2.68 -0.82
C ALA A 29 8.15 2.44 -1.76
N PHE A 30 8.36 2.60 -3.07
CA PHE A 30 7.35 2.28 -4.09
C PHE A 30 6.93 0.81 -4.03
N CYS A 31 7.87 -0.13 -3.85
CA CYS A 31 7.53 -1.55 -3.70
C CYS A 31 6.58 -1.79 -2.53
N TYR A 32 6.83 -1.18 -1.37
CA TYR A 32 5.95 -1.31 -0.20
C TYR A 32 4.56 -0.72 -0.45
N ILE A 33 4.48 0.50 -0.98
CA ILE A 33 3.19 1.17 -1.22
C ILE A 33 2.39 0.42 -2.29
N GLN A 34 3.04 -0.07 -3.34
CA GLN A 34 2.41 -0.87 -4.38
C GLN A 34 1.92 -2.22 -3.83
N SER A 35 2.67 -2.82 -2.90
CA SER A 35 2.26 -4.03 -2.20
C SER A 35 0.96 -3.81 -1.42
N ALA A 36 0.85 -2.72 -0.65
CA ALA A 36 -0.38 -2.34 0.07
C ALA A 36 -1.56 -2.07 -0.88
N GLU A 37 -1.35 -1.35 -1.98
CA GLU A 37 -2.38 -1.10 -3.00
C GLU A 37 -2.95 -2.40 -3.57
N LEU A 38 -2.05 -3.33 -3.94
CA LEU A 38 -2.42 -4.63 -4.51
C LEU A 38 -3.11 -5.51 -3.47
N LEU A 39 -2.72 -5.44 -2.20
CA LEU A 39 -3.37 -6.16 -1.11
C LEU A 39 -4.84 -5.75 -1.02
N LEU A 40 -5.11 -4.45 -0.93
CA LEU A 40 -6.49 -3.94 -0.83
C LEU A 40 -7.33 -4.29 -2.06
N LYS A 41 -6.75 -4.24 -3.26
CA LYS A 41 -7.42 -4.70 -4.49
C LYS A 41 -7.70 -6.20 -4.47
N GLY A 42 -6.78 -6.99 -3.95
CA GLY A 42 -6.94 -8.44 -3.77
C GLY A 42 -8.03 -8.78 -2.77
N LEU A 43 -8.10 -8.07 -1.64
CA LEU A 43 -9.19 -8.21 -0.66
C LEU A 43 -10.54 -7.84 -1.27
N ALA A 44 -10.62 -6.71 -1.97
CA ALA A 44 -11.84 -6.30 -2.69
C ALA A 44 -12.25 -7.33 -3.76
N GLN A 45 -11.27 -7.95 -4.45
CA GLN A 45 -11.53 -9.01 -5.42
C GLN A 45 -12.06 -10.27 -4.75
N ARG A 46 -11.48 -10.68 -3.62
CA ARG A 46 -11.90 -11.85 -2.83
C ARG A 46 -13.32 -11.69 -2.27
N GLN A 47 -13.67 -10.46 -1.87
CA GLN A 47 -15.02 -10.11 -1.40
C GLN A 47 -16.02 -9.91 -2.56
N GLY A 48 -15.58 -9.96 -3.82
CA GLY A 48 -16.46 -9.83 -4.99
C GLY A 48 -16.94 -8.39 -5.27
N ILE A 49 -16.28 -7.39 -4.68
CA ILE A 49 -16.68 -5.96 -4.74
C ILE A 49 -15.74 -5.11 -5.60
N LEU A 50 -14.67 -5.71 -6.16
CA LEU A 50 -13.71 -4.99 -7.00
C LEU A 50 -14.34 -4.54 -8.33
N SER A 51 -14.77 -3.28 -8.38
CA SER A 51 -15.26 -2.62 -9.60
C SER A 51 -14.11 -2.15 -10.51
N GLU A 52 -14.42 -1.79 -11.76
CA GLU A 52 -13.45 -1.22 -12.70
C GLU A 52 -12.88 0.12 -12.20
N SER A 53 -13.67 0.90 -11.44
CA SER A 53 -13.22 2.12 -10.79
C SER A 53 -12.20 1.81 -9.68
N LEU A 54 -12.49 0.85 -8.81
CA LEU A 54 -11.56 0.40 -7.76
C LEU A 54 -10.31 -0.29 -8.33
N ARG A 55 -10.40 -0.95 -9.48
CA ARG A 55 -9.24 -1.53 -10.16
C ARG A 55 -8.23 -0.45 -10.58
N LYS A 56 -8.72 0.70 -11.02
CA LYS A 56 -7.92 1.83 -11.52
C LYS A 56 -7.50 2.83 -10.45
N THR A 57 -8.12 2.82 -9.28
CA THR A 57 -7.71 3.73 -8.20
C THR A 57 -6.33 3.36 -7.66
N HIS A 58 -5.60 4.38 -7.21
CA HIS A 58 -4.36 4.26 -6.44
C HIS A 58 -4.54 4.79 -5.02
N ASP A 59 -5.71 5.34 -4.71
CA ASP A 59 -6.03 5.89 -3.41
C ASP A 59 -6.34 4.73 -2.44
N LEU A 60 -5.44 4.54 -1.47
CA LEU A 60 -5.53 3.46 -0.49
C LEU A 60 -6.76 3.62 0.42
N LEU A 61 -7.16 4.85 0.74
CA LEU A 61 -8.36 5.10 1.55
C LEU A 61 -9.63 4.77 0.78
N ALA A 62 -9.68 5.09 -0.51
CA ALA A 62 -10.80 4.70 -1.37
C ALA A 62 -10.92 3.17 -1.50
N LEU A 63 -9.79 2.47 -1.59
CA LEU A 63 -9.78 1.00 -1.60
C LEU A 63 -10.24 0.43 -0.25
N TRP A 64 -9.68 0.91 0.86
CA TRP A 64 -10.04 0.45 2.21
C TRP A 64 -11.51 0.69 2.54
N GLY A 65 -12.02 1.89 2.25
CA GLY A 65 -13.41 2.24 2.49
C GLY A 65 -14.43 1.40 1.72
N SER A 66 -13.99 0.66 0.69
CA SER A 66 -14.85 -0.28 -0.02
C SER A 66 -14.96 -1.66 0.66
N LEU A 67 -14.00 -2.03 1.51
CA LEU A 67 -13.95 -3.34 2.17
C LEU A 67 -14.98 -3.44 3.31
N HIS A 68 -15.54 -4.64 3.51
CA HIS A 68 -16.51 -4.92 4.58
C HIS A 68 -15.88 -5.19 5.97
N GLU A 69 -14.57 -5.01 6.10
CA GLU A 69 -13.83 -5.36 7.31
C GLU A 69 -13.98 -4.30 8.41
N SER A 70 -13.79 -4.73 9.66
CA SER A 70 -13.86 -3.87 10.85
C SER A 70 -12.94 -2.67 10.67
N GLN A 71 -13.54 -1.53 10.35
CA GLN A 71 -12.84 -0.34 9.85
C GLN A 71 -11.88 0.25 10.89
N ASP A 72 -11.98 -0.14 12.16
CA ASP A 72 -11.32 0.59 13.25
C ASP A 72 -9.85 0.21 13.49
N LYS A 73 -9.41 -1.01 13.15
CA LYS A 73 -8.06 -1.47 13.56
C LYS A 73 -6.93 -1.04 12.63
N LEU A 74 -7.23 -0.80 11.35
CA LEU A 74 -6.21 -0.63 10.31
C LEU A 74 -6.35 0.68 9.54
N ILE A 75 -7.43 1.43 9.77
CA ILE A 75 -7.64 2.73 9.13
C ILE A 75 -6.50 3.69 9.43
N SER A 76 -5.96 3.71 10.66
CA SER A 76 -4.77 4.51 10.99
C SER A 76 -3.57 4.15 10.11
N LEU A 77 -3.31 2.86 9.87
CA LEU A 77 -2.21 2.42 9.00
C LEU A 77 -2.46 2.82 7.54
N ILE A 78 -3.70 2.70 7.06
CA ILE A 78 -4.06 3.10 5.69
C ILE A 78 -4.01 4.62 5.51
N GLU A 79 -4.45 5.41 6.48
CA GLU A 79 -4.36 6.87 6.48
C GLU A 79 -2.89 7.31 6.46
N GLU A 80 -2.06 6.71 7.31
CA GLU A 80 -0.61 6.92 7.32
C GLU A 80 -0.01 6.62 5.94
N LEU A 81 -0.26 5.43 5.37
CA LEU A 81 0.27 5.05 4.06
C LEU A 81 -0.30 5.91 2.92
N SER A 82 -1.56 6.30 2.97
CA SER A 82 -2.19 7.15 1.96
C SER A 82 -1.67 8.59 1.99
N SER A 83 -1.20 9.07 3.14
CA SER A 83 -0.53 10.38 3.23
C SER A 83 0.85 10.39 2.57
N ILE A 84 1.46 9.20 2.44
CA ILE A 84 2.81 8.99 1.93
C ILE A 84 2.82 8.51 0.46
N ASP A 85 1.71 7.98 -0.05
CA ASP A 85 1.63 7.45 -1.41
C ASP A 85 2.07 8.48 -2.47
N PRO A 86 3.22 8.30 -3.12
CA PRO A 86 3.77 9.26 -4.06
C PRO A 86 2.87 9.52 -5.27
N LYS A 87 1.94 8.61 -5.61
CA LYS A 87 0.97 8.85 -6.70
C LYS A 87 -0.09 9.87 -6.28
N THR A 88 -0.45 9.92 -5.00
CA THR A 88 -1.37 10.92 -4.43
C THR A 88 -0.64 12.16 -3.88
N THR A 89 0.53 12.01 -3.26
CA THR A 89 1.31 13.09 -2.63
C THR A 89 2.05 13.98 -3.64
N ARG A 90 2.50 13.47 -4.81
CA ARG A 90 3.07 14.34 -5.88
C ARG A 90 2.09 15.42 -6.36
N PHE A 91 0.80 15.08 -6.36
CA PHE A 91 -0.26 15.99 -6.83
C PHE A 91 -0.80 16.89 -5.72
N ARG A 92 -0.79 16.44 -4.45
CA ARG A 92 -1.39 17.21 -3.34
C ARG A 92 -0.39 18.04 -2.53
N TYR A 93 0.86 17.61 -2.33
CA TYR A 93 1.82 18.28 -1.42
C TYR A 93 3.28 18.28 -1.92
N PRO A 94 3.61 19.01 -2.99
CA PRO A 94 4.95 19.01 -3.61
C PRO A 94 6.08 19.58 -2.72
N ALA A 95 5.75 20.43 -1.74
CA ALA A 95 6.74 21.06 -0.84
C ALA A 95 7.30 20.10 0.23
N GLN A 96 6.65 18.96 0.41
CA GLN A 96 6.88 18.00 1.48
C GLN A 96 7.71 16.77 1.02
N GLU A 97 8.14 16.75 -0.24
CA GLU A 97 8.80 15.62 -0.91
C GLU A 97 10.13 15.15 -0.27
N LYS A 98 10.73 15.93 0.65
CA LYS A 98 11.98 15.60 1.36
C LYS A 98 11.79 14.89 2.70
N GLU A 99 10.63 15.02 3.36
CA GLU A 99 10.35 14.39 4.67
C GLU A 99 9.41 13.18 4.56
N PHE A 100 8.81 12.95 3.38
CA PHE A 100 7.74 11.96 3.18
C PHE A 100 8.22 10.55 2.83
N TRP A 101 9.51 10.26 2.90
CA TRP A 101 10.09 8.99 2.44
C TRP A 101 10.91 8.30 3.52
N ASP A 102 10.47 8.36 4.77
CA ASP A 102 11.01 7.49 5.81
C ASP A 102 10.69 6.03 5.44
N LEU A 103 11.68 5.35 4.90
CA LEU A 103 11.54 4.00 4.38
C LEU A 103 11.26 2.99 5.49
N ASP A 104 11.87 3.18 6.65
CA ASP A 104 11.72 2.28 7.80
C ASP A 104 10.27 2.39 8.31
N TYR A 105 9.74 3.61 8.38
CA TYR A 105 8.35 3.87 8.72
C TYR A 105 7.35 3.24 7.73
N ILE A 106 7.55 3.45 6.42
CA ILE A 106 6.68 2.90 5.37
C ILE A 106 6.69 1.37 5.43
N ARG A 107 7.89 0.78 5.50
CA ARG A 107 8.09 -0.68 5.61
C ARG A 107 7.30 -1.24 6.78
N ASP A 108 7.47 -0.68 7.98
CA ASP A 108 6.83 -1.20 9.19
C ASP A 108 5.29 -1.15 9.12
N ARG A 109 4.72 -0.16 8.43
CA ARG A 109 3.26 -0.05 8.23
C ARG A 109 2.74 -1.07 7.24
N VAL A 110 3.46 -1.27 6.15
CA VAL A 110 3.08 -2.28 5.14
C VAL A 110 3.23 -3.70 5.70
N LEU A 111 4.29 -3.99 6.45
CA LEU A 111 4.44 -5.30 7.10
C LEU A 111 3.32 -5.57 8.11
N LYS A 112 2.98 -4.59 8.96
CA LYS A 112 1.83 -4.70 9.88
C LYS A 112 0.51 -4.92 9.14
N LEU A 113 0.32 -4.26 8.00
CA LEU A 113 -0.86 -4.46 7.17
C LEU A 113 -0.93 -5.91 6.67
N HIS A 114 0.18 -6.44 6.16
CA HIS A 114 0.26 -7.82 5.66
C HIS A 114 0.16 -8.91 6.73
N ASP A 115 0.62 -8.64 7.95
CA ASP A 115 0.53 -9.55 9.10
C ASP A 115 -0.89 -9.61 9.71
N THR A 116 -1.82 -8.78 9.22
CA THR A 116 -3.20 -8.80 9.72
C THR A 116 -3.99 -9.98 9.13
N ASP A 117 -4.72 -10.69 9.99
CA ASP A 117 -5.60 -11.78 9.58
C ASP A 117 -6.89 -11.23 8.93
N TYR A 118 -7.00 -11.41 7.60
CA TYR A 118 -8.13 -11.03 6.75
C TYR A 118 -8.86 -12.22 6.09
#